data_AF-A0A3B9T0M6-F1
#
_entry.id   AF-A0A3B9T0M6-F1
#
_cell.length_a   1.000
_cell.length_b   1.000
_cell.length_c   1.000
_cell.angle_alpha   90.00
_cell.angle_beta   90.00
_cell.angle_gamma   90.00
#
_symmetry.space_group_name_H-M   'P 1'
#
loop_
_entity.id
_entity.type
_entity.pdbx_description
1 polymer ?
#
loop_
_entity_poly.entity_id
_entity_poly.type
_entity_poly.pdbx_seq_one_letter_code
_entity_poly.pdbx_strand_id
1 'polypeptide(L)'
;MNTDTMLTEQILRLLTDMRTENRFDPDLWAEIVRLLEAKIPQWKQTGQVPFFVVPYLTELSASLAGGSRFFDAETACAVEDASIFLTTELLLCEEPEET
;
A
#
# COMPACT_ATOMS: atom_id res chain seq x y z
N MET A 1 7.11 10.95 -16.34
CA MET A 1 7.25 10.53 -14.93
C MET A 1 6.99 9.03 -14.88
N ASN A 2 7.84 8.24 -14.23
CA ASN A 2 7.63 6.79 -14.14
C ASN A 2 6.51 6.51 -13.11
N THR A 3 5.54 5.67 -13.47
CA THR A 3 4.44 5.24 -12.59
C THR A 3 4.96 4.60 -11.29
N ASP A 4 6.12 3.95 -11.32
CA ASP A 4 6.73 3.39 -10.11
C ASP A 4 7.21 4.49 -9.15
N THR A 5 7.76 5.58 -9.68
CA THR A 5 8.15 6.76 -8.89
C THR A 5 6.92 7.43 -8.28
N MET A 6 5.84 7.57 -9.06
CA MET A 6 4.58 8.12 -8.55
C MET A 6 4.00 7.28 -7.41
N LEU A 7 3.99 5.95 -7.57
CA LEU A 7 3.51 5.05 -6.52
C LEU A 7 4.32 5.24 -5.23
N THR A 8 5.65 5.25 -5.33
CA THR A 8 6.52 5.46 -4.16
C THR A 8 6.28 6.81 -3.48
N GLU A 9 6.14 7.90 -4.24
CA GLU A 9 5.86 9.24 -3.70
C GLU A 9 4.53 9.28 -2.95
N GLN A 10 3.48 8.66 -3.51
CA GLN A 10 2.14 8.64 -2.91
C GLN A 10 2.12 7.81 -1.62
N ILE A 11 2.78 6.64 -1.61
CA ILE A 11 2.93 5.81 -0.41
C ILE A 11 3.67 6.57 0.69
N LEU A 12 4.79 7.22 0.35
CA LEU A 12 5.58 8.01 1.28
C LEU A 12 4.77 9.16 1.89
N ARG A 13 3.95 9.82 1.09
CA ARG A 13 3.06 10.89 1.56
C ARG A 13 2.03 10.34 2.55
N LEU A 14 1.35 9.25 2.22
CA LEU A 14 0.34 8.66 3.10
C LEU A 14 0.97 8.19 4.44
N LEU A 15 2.14 7.57 4.37
CA LEU A 15 2.94 7.19 5.55
C LEU A 15 3.28 8.38 6.43
N THR A 16 3.69 9.50 5.82
CA THR A 16 4.04 10.72 6.54
C THR A 16 2.82 11.30 7.24
N ASP A 17 1.69 11.40 6.55
CA ASP A 17 0.42 11.92 7.09
C ASP A 17 -0.06 11.06 8.27
N MET A 18 0.00 9.73 8.14
CA MET A 18 -0.38 8.81 9.19
C MET A 18 0.50 8.91 10.44
N ARG A 19 1.82 9.14 10.27
CA ARG A 19 2.77 9.20 11.39
C ARG A 19 2.83 10.54 12.09
N THR A 20 2.76 11.62 11.31
CA THR A 20 3.01 12.98 11.81
C THR A 20 1.72 13.68 12.18
N GLU A 21 0.67 13.49 11.39
CA GLU A 21 -0.61 14.17 11.55
C GLU A 21 -1.71 13.23 12.05
N ASN A 22 -1.41 11.93 12.12
CA ASN A 22 -2.38 10.93 12.51
C ASN A 22 -3.65 11.02 11.64
N ARG A 23 -3.43 11.16 10.32
CA ARG A 23 -4.48 11.34 9.32
C ARG A 23 -4.36 10.25 8.26
N PHE A 24 -5.48 9.63 7.93
CA PHE A 24 -5.62 8.81 6.74
C PHE A 24 -6.32 9.64 5.66
N ASP A 25 -5.76 9.67 4.45
CA ASP A 25 -6.31 10.39 3.30
C ASP A 25 -6.92 9.37 2.32
N PRO A 26 -8.26 9.24 2.28
CA PRO A 26 -8.94 8.24 1.45
C PRO A 26 -8.74 8.48 -0.05
N ASP A 27 -8.61 9.73 -0.49
CA ASP A 27 -8.40 10.06 -1.90
C ASP A 27 -6.98 9.67 -2.33
N LEU A 28 -6.00 9.93 -1.46
CA LEU A 28 -4.63 9.48 -1.66
C LEU A 28 -4.53 7.95 -1.68
N TRP A 29 -5.27 7.28 -0.79
CA TRP A 29 -5.35 5.82 -0.77
C TRP A 29 -5.96 5.25 -2.06
N ALA A 30 -7.08 5.82 -2.54
CA ALA A 30 -7.71 5.41 -3.79
C ALA A 30 -6.74 5.53 -4.99
N GLU A 31 -5.93 6.58 -5.02
CA GLU A 31 -4.91 6.75 -6.06
C GLU A 31 -3.78 5.71 -5.94
N ILE A 32 -3.33 5.39 -4.72
CA ILE A 32 -2.35 4.30 -4.48
C ILE A 32 -2.91 2.97 -4.99
N VAL A 33 -4.17 2.64 -4.67
CA VAL A 33 -4.84 1.42 -5.14
C VAL A 33 -4.87 1.39 -6.66
N ARG A 34 -5.30 2.48 -7.32
CA ARG A 34 -5.34 2.56 -8.79
C ARG A 34 -3.96 2.31 -9.43
N LEU A 35 -2.90 2.85 -8.83
CA LEU A 35 -1.53 2.65 -9.30
C LEU A 35 -1.07 1.20 -9.07
N LEU A 36 -1.42 0.60 -7.93
CA LEU A 36 -1.14 -0.80 -7.62
C LEU A 36 -1.87 -1.74 -8.57
N GLU A 37 -3.17 -1.56 -8.81
CA GLU A 37 -3.96 -2.35 -9.75
C GLU A 37 -3.37 -2.33 -11.17
N ALA A 38 -2.79 -1.21 -11.59
CA ALA A 38 -2.13 -1.11 -12.89
C ALA A 38 -0.77 -1.85 -12.94
N LYS A 39 -0.12 -2.03 -11.79
CA LYS A 39 1.26 -2.54 -11.67
C LYS A 39 1.35 -3.99 -11.23
N ILE A 40 0.51 -4.43 -10.30
CA ILE A 40 0.45 -5.80 -9.79
C ILE A 40 0.37 -6.84 -10.91
N PRO A 41 -0.47 -6.69 -11.96
CA PRO A 41 -0.49 -7.66 -13.07
C PRO A 41 0.86 -7.76 -13.80
N GLN A 42 1.58 -6.63 -13.92
CA GLN A 42 2.91 -6.61 -14.55
C GLN A 42 3.92 -7.33 -13.65
N TRP A 43 3.91 -7.06 -12.35
CA TRP A 43 4.80 -7.70 -11.37
C TRP A 43 4.56 -9.20 -11.26
N LYS A 44 3.28 -9.64 -11.27
CA LYS A 44 2.88 -11.05 -11.30
C LYS A 44 3.38 -11.75 -12.57
N GLN A 45 3.30 -11.09 -13.73
CA GLN A 45 3.82 -11.66 -14.99
C GLN A 45 5.35 -11.78 -15.01
N THR A 46 6.07 -10.83 -14.42
CA THR A 46 7.53 -10.82 -14.40
C THR A 46 8.13 -11.57 -13.22
N GLY A 47 7.31 -12.01 -12.25
CA GLY A 47 7.77 -12.59 -10.99
C GLY A 47 8.64 -11.63 -10.16
N GLN A 48 8.50 -10.33 -10.38
CA GLN A 48 9.38 -9.31 -9.81
C GLN A 48 8.58 -8.12 -9.34
N VAL A 49 8.42 -8.00 -8.03
CA VAL A 49 8.05 -6.73 -7.41
C VAL A 49 9.31 -5.85 -7.36
N PRO A 50 9.25 -4.57 -7.76
CA PRO A 50 10.42 -3.71 -7.72
C PRO A 50 10.96 -3.62 -6.30
N PHE A 51 12.24 -3.98 -6.11
CA PHE A 51 12.90 -4.03 -4.80
C PHE A 51 12.75 -2.72 -4.00
N PHE A 52 12.68 -1.58 -4.71
CA PHE A 52 12.51 -0.28 -4.08
C PHE A 52 11.07 0.01 -3.64
N VAL A 53 10.05 -0.67 -4.17
CA VAL A 53 8.63 -0.47 -3.80
C VAL A 53 8.24 -1.34 -2.60
N VAL A 54 8.79 -2.57 -2.52
CA VAL A 54 8.54 -3.53 -1.42
C VAL A 54 8.69 -2.89 -0.03
N PRO A 55 9.80 -2.24 0.35
CA PRO A 55 9.97 -1.72 1.71
C PRO A 55 8.93 -0.66 2.07
N TYR A 56 8.53 0.20 1.13
CA TYR A 56 7.52 1.22 1.38
C TYR A 56 6.12 0.63 1.54
N LEU A 57 5.79 -0.41 0.76
CA LEU A 57 4.52 -1.12 0.89
C LEU A 57 4.44 -1.92 2.21
N THR A 58 5.53 -2.57 2.62
CA THR A 58 5.62 -3.23 3.93
C THR A 58 5.50 -2.22 5.08
N GLU A 59 6.13 -1.06 4.95
CA GLU A 59 6.04 -0.02 5.96
C GLU A 59 4.64 0.59 6.05
N LEU A 60 3.96 0.76 4.90
CA LEU A 60 2.58 1.20 4.83
C LEU A 60 1.63 0.18 5.45
N SER A 61 1.77 -1.11 5.11
CA SER A 61 0.93 -2.17 5.71
C SER A 61 1.10 -2.23 7.22
N ALA A 62 2.34 -2.17 7.73
CA ALA A 62 2.61 -2.12 9.16
C ALA A 62 1.98 -0.89 9.84
N SER A 63 2.01 0.26 9.17
CA SER A 63 1.43 1.50 9.70
C SER A 63 -0.11 1.47 9.68
N LEU A 64 -0.73 0.84 8.70
CA LEU A 64 -2.19 0.66 8.61
C LEU A 64 -2.69 -0.38 9.62
N ALA A 65 -2.02 -1.53 9.72
CA ALA A 65 -2.31 -2.56 10.72
C ALA A 65 -2.11 -2.05 12.16
N GLY A 66 -1.18 -1.10 12.34
CA GLY A 66 -0.93 -0.42 13.60
C GLY A 66 -2.08 0.47 14.06
N GLY A 67 -3.02 0.83 13.17
CA GLY A 67 -4.29 1.49 13.44
C GLY A 67 -4.21 2.67 14.41
N SER A 68 -4.40 3.91 13.94
CA SER A 68 -4.42 5.00 14.92
C SER A 68 -5.63 4.91 15.84
N ARG A 69 -5.36 4.82 17.14
CA ARG A 69 -6.33 4.94 18.24
C ARG A 69 -7.17 6.24 18.23
N PHE A 70 -6.84 7.20 17.38
CA PHE A 70 -7.55 8.48 17.27
C PHE A 70 -8.39 8.62 16.01
N PHE A 71 -8.51 7.58 15.18
CA PHE A 71 -9.43 7.59 14.06
C PHE A 71 -10.87 7.44 14.53
N ASP A 72 -11.79 8.12 13.84
CA ASP A 72 -13.21 7.83 13.94
C ASP A 72 -13.52 6.44 13.35
N ALA A 73 -14.75 5.96 13.57
CA ALA A 73 -15.14 4.61 13.16
C ALA A 73 -15.10 4.39 11.64
N GLU A 74 -15.42 5.41 10.84
CA GLU A 74 -15.41 5.32 9.38
C GLU A 74 -13.96 5.22 8.87
N THR A 75 -13.09 6.10 9.37
CA THR A 75 -11.66 6.09 9.04
C THR A 75 -10.98 4.80 9.50
N ALA A 76 -11.32 4.28 10.68
CA ALA A 76 -10.78 3.02 11.18
C ALA A 76 -11.15 1.83 10.27
N CYS A 77 -12.41 1.77 9.82
CA CYS A 77 -12.86 0.75 8.86
C CYS A 77 -12.10 0.85 7.53
N ALA A 78 -11.93 2.05 7.00
CA ALA A 78 -11.18 2.27 5.75
C ALA A 78 -9.70 1.87 5.86
N VAL A 79 -9.07 2.12 7.02
CA VAL A 79 -7.68 1.72 7.29
C VAL A 79 -7.54 0.20 7.42
N GLU A 80 -8.52 -0.46 8.04
CA GLU A 80 -8.58 -1.93 8.12
C GLU A 80 -8.71 -2.56 6.73
N ASP A 81 -9.64 -2.06 5.91
CA ASP A 81 -9.82 -2.51 4.52
C ASP A 81 -8.54 -2.29 3.68
N ALA A 82 -7.88 -1.15 3.85
CA ALA A 82 -6.62 -0.83 3.19
C ALA A 82 -5.49 -1.80 3.59
N SER A 83 -5.40 -2.14 4.88
CA SER A 83 -4.42 -3.10 5.41
C SER A 83 -4.63 -4.50 4.83
N ILE A 84 -5.88 -4.95 4.76
CA ILE A 84 -6.24 -6.25 4.17
C ILE A 84 -5.85 -6.26 2.69
N PHE A 85 -6.23 -5.22 1.94
CA PHE A 85 -5.91 -5.11 0.52
C PHE A 85 -4.41 -5.24 0.24
N LEU A 86 -3.58 -4.45 0.94
CA LEU A 86 -2.12 -4.50 0.74
C LEU A 86 -1.56 -5.88 1.09
N THR A 87 -2.01 -6.45 2.21
CA THR A 87 -1.52 -7.75 2.66
C THR A 87 -1.88 -8.84 1.66
N THR A 88 -3.12 -8.87 1.18
CA THR A 88 -3.56 -9.85 0.19
C THR A 88 -2.84 -9.68 -1.15
N GLU A 89 -2.77 -8.47 -1.70
CA GLU A 89 -2.15 -8.27 -3.01
C GLU A 89 -0.63 -8.46 -3.02
N LEU A 90 0.06 -8.13 -1.92
CA LEU A 90 1.50 -8.36 -1.77
C LEU A 90 1.82 -9.84 -1.55
N LEU A 91 1.07 -10.54 -0.70
CA LEU A 91 1.26 -11.99 -0.48
C LEU A 91 1.09 -12.80 -1.77
N LEU A 92 0.14 -12.41 -2.63
CA LEU A 92 -0.06 -13.03 -3.94
C LEU A 92 1.09 -12.78 -4.93
N CYS A 93 2.03 -11.89 -4.62
CA CYS A 93 3.23 -11.67 -5.43
C CYS A 93 4.45 -12.46 -4.89
N GLU A 94 4.38 -13.02 -3.69
CA GLU A 94 5.49 -13.74 -3.03
C GLU A 94 5.48 -15.25 -3.25
N GLU A 95 4.46 -15.84 -3.88
CA GLU A 95 4.45 -17.28 -4.19
C GLU A 95 5.19 -17.55 -5.51
N PRO A 96 6.42 -18.11 -5.51
CA PRO A 96 6.91 -18.80 -6.68
C PRO A 96 6.04 -20.04 -6.89
N GLU A 97 5.55 -20.26 -8.10
CA GLU A 97 5.15 -21.59 -8.55
C GLU A 97 6.32 -22.54 -8.26
N GLU A 98 6.20 -23.36 -7.20
CA GLU A 98 7.06 -24.51 -7.01
C GLU A 98 6.84 -25.44 -8.21
N THR A 99 7.78 -25.38 -9.16
CA THR A 99 7.84 -26.26 -10.34
C THR A 99 8.60 -27.55 -10.02
#